data_AF-A0A3C1P5D9-F1
#
_entry.id   AF-A0A3C1P5D9-F1
#
_cell.length_a   1.000
_cell.length_b   1.000
_cell.length_c   1.000
_cell.angle_alpha   90.00
_cell.angle_beta   90.00
_cell.angle_gamma   90.00
#
_symmetry.space_group_name_H-M   'P 1'
#
loop_
_entity.id
_entity.type
_entity.pdbx_description
1 polymer ?
#
loop_
_entity_poly.entity_id
_entity_poly.type
_entity_poly.pdbx_seq_one_letter_code
_entity_poly.pdbx_strand_id
1 'polypeptide(L)'
;MRVAEKTLVIVESPAKAKKIAGYLGPDYIVMASVGHVRDLASKASELPAELRKQPWAKLAVDVDDRFQAFYVVHESKKKTIADLKRALKDADELLLATDEDREGEAISWHLMEVLRPKVPVQRMV
;
A
#
# COMPACT_ATOMS: atom_id res chain seq x y z
N MET A 1 23.35 -17.60 16.86
CA MET A 1 23.49 -16.32 16.13
C MET A 1 22.11 -16.01 15.56
N ARG A 2 21.36 -15.06 16.13
CA ARG A 2 20.10 -14.62 15.51
C ARG A 2 20.48 -13.95 14.19
N VAL A 3 19.86 -14.37 13.09
CA VAL A 3 19.91 -13.62 11.83
C VAL A 3 19.39 -12.22 12.15
N ALA A 4 20.06 -11.17 11.68
CA ALA A 4 19.58 -9.80 11.91
C ALA A 4 18.19 -9.66 11.27
N GLU A 5 17.15 -9.49 12.09
CA GLU A 5 15.77 -9.34 11.62
C GLU A 5 15.62 -7.98 10.95
N LYS A 6 15.38 -7.96 9.63
CA LYS A 6 15.18 -6.72 8.88
C LYS A 6 13.71 -6.39 8.84
N THR A 7 13.36 -5.25 9.42
CA THR A 7 11.95 -4.80 9.47
C THR A 7 11.72 -3.71 8.43
N LEU A 8 10.74 -3.90 7.55
CA LEU A 8 10.28 -2.86 6.63
C LEU A 8 9.21 -2.01 7.33
N VAL A 9 9.43 -0.70 7.39
CA VAL A 9 8.45 0.27 7.90
C VAL A 9 7.93 1.11 6.74
N ILE A 10 6.62 1.13 6.53
CA ILE A 10 6.00 1.97 5.51
C ILE A 10 5.24 3.11 6.16
N VAL A 11 5.57 4.34 5.74
CA VAL A 11 4.85 5.57 6.12
C VAL A 11 4.29 6.27 4.90
N GLU A 12 3.43 7.26 5.11
CA GLU A 12 2.79 7.98 4.00
C GLU A 12 3.75 8.94 3.25
N SER A 13 4.64 9.65 3.93
CA SER A 13 5.42 10.75 3.35
C SER A 13 6.94 10.59 3.46
N PRO A 14 7.72 11.07 2.47
CA PRO A 14 9.18 11.00 2.51
C PRO A 14 9.80 11.72 3.72
N ALA A 15 9.17 12.80 4.20
CA ALA A 15 9.63 13.53 5.36
C ALA A 15 9.51 12.69 6.65
N LYS A 16 8.38 12.01 6.85
CA LYS A 16 8.20 11.08 7.98
C LYS A 16 9.18 9.91 7.89
N ALA A 17 9.43 9.38 6.69
CA ALA A 17 10.36 8.27 6.50
C ALA A 17 11.78 8.63 6.98
N LYS A 18 12.28 9.81 6.59
CA LYS A 18 13.59 10.31 7.05
C LYS A 18 13.64 10.49 8.57
N LYS A 19 12.58 11.03 9.16
CA LYS A 19 12.51 11.28 10.60
C LYS A 19 12.51 9.97 11.41
N ILE A 20 11.66 9.02 11.03
CA ILE A 20 11.51 7.72 11.72
C ILE A 20 12.75 6.85 11.54
N ALA A 21 13.38 6.85 10.36
CA ALA A 21 14.64 6.15 10.14
C ALA A 21 15.74 6.60 11.12
N GLY A 22 15.79 7.89 11.44
CA GLY A 22 16.72 8.45 12.42
C GLY A 22 16.50 7.96 13.85
N TYR A 23 15.29 7.51 14.19
CA TYR A 23 14.97 6.97 15.51
C TYR A 23 15.18 5.46 15.62
N LEU A 24 14.86 4.71 14.56
CA LEU A 24 14.83 3.25 14.59
C LEU A 24 16.21 2.60 14.34
N GLY A 25 17.13 3.29 13.66
CA GLY A 25 18.47 2.78 13.41
C GLY A 25 18.55 1.78 12.24
N PRO A 26 19.70 1.10 12.07
CA PRO A 26 20.06 0.39 10.84
C PRO A 26 19.30 -0.92 10.59
N ASP A 27 18.64 -1.48 11.60
CA ASP A 27 17.87 -2.73 11.47
C ASP A 27 16.49 -2.52 10.80
N TYR A 28 16.11 -1.26 10.58
CA TYR A 28 14.84 -0.88 9.97
C TYR A 28 15.05 -0.22 8.61
N ILE A 29 14.30 -0.70 7.62
CA ILE A 29 14.20 -0.06 6.31
C ILE A 29 12.92 0.77 6.31
N VAL A 30 13.03 2.10 6.36
CA VAL A 30 11.86 2.99 6.38
C VAL A 30 11.62 3.58 4.98
N MET A 31 10.45 3.33 4.42
CA MET A 31 10.05 3.76 3.08
C MET A 31 8.72 4.52 3.09
N ALA A 32 8.52 5.37 2.08
CA ALA A 32 7.28 6.14 1.93
C ALA A 32 6.39 5.58 0.80
N SER A 33 5.09 5.44 1.03
CA SER A 33 4.08 5.16 -0.01
C SER A 33 3.82 6.37 -0.91
N VAL A 34 4.17 7.57 -0.43
CA VAL A 34 3.89 8.87 -1.07
C VAL A 34 2.38 9.07 -1.19
N GLY A 35 1.65 8.94 -0.08
CA GLY A 35 0.19 9.00 -0.02
C GLY A 35 -0.49 7.71 -0.50
N HIS A 36 -1.69 7.85 -1.08
CA HIS A 36 -2.47 6.72 -1.61
C HIS A 36 -1.74 5.98 -2.75
N VAL A 37 -1.81 4.65 -2.69
CA VAL A 37 -1.21 3.76 -3.71
C VAL A 37 -2.21 3.22 -4.72
N ARG A 38 -3.50 3.30 -4.39
CA ARG A 38 -4.61 2.95 -5.26
C ARG A 38 -5.69 4.03 -5.17
N ASP A 39 -6.50 4.09 -6.20
CA ASP A 39 -7.73 4.88 -6.24
C ASP A 39 -8.78 4.13 -7.09
N LEU A 40 -10.03 4.58 -7.10
CA LEU A 40 -11.04 4.08 -8.01
C LEU A 40 -10.55 4.18 -9.45
N ALA A 41 -10.93 3.20 -10.29
CA ALA A 41 -10.66 3.29 -11.71
C ALA A 41 -11.35 4.54 -12.29
N SER A 42 -10.55 5.42 -12.90
CA SER A 42 -11.06 6.65 -13.53
C SER A 42 -11.72 6.35 -14.89
N LYS A 43 -11.37 5.21 -15.49
CA LYS A 43 -11.86 4.77 -16.80
C LYS A 43 -12.11 3.27 -16.79
N ALA A 44 -13.15 2.85 -17.51
CA ALA A 44 -13.47 1.43 -17.70
C ALA A 44 -12.29 0.64 -18.32
N SER A 45 -11.40 1.28 -19.09
CA SER A 45 -10.21 0.63 -19.67
C SER A 45 -9.19 0.16 -18.63
N GLU A 46 -9.20 0.75 -17.43
CA GLU A 46 -8.29 0.39 -16.34
C GLU A 46 -8.77 -0.85 -15.57
N LEU A 47 -10.02 -1.26 -15.76
CA LEU A 47 -10.58 -2.48 -15.19
C LEU A 47 -10.15 -3.73 -15.99
N PRO A 48 -10.18 -4.92 -15.36
CA PRO A 48 -10.09 -6.22 -16.05
C PRO A 48 -11.04 -6.33 -17.25
N ALA A 49 -10.64 -7.06 -18.29
CA ALA A 49 -11.33 -7.11 -19.58
C ALA A 49 -12.82 -7.51 -19.45
N GLU A 50 -13.07 -8.50 -18.61
CA GLU A 50 -14.39 -9.01 -18.23
C GLU A 50 -15.29 -7.98 -17.53
N LEU A 51 -14.71 -6.98 -16.85
CA LEU A 51 -15.45 -5.95 -16.12
C LEU A 51 -15.70 -4.68 -16.93
N ARG A 52 -14.97 -4.45 -18.03
CA ARG A 52 -15.05 -3.18 -18.80
C ARG A 52 -16.41 -2.91 -19.43
N LYS A 53 -17.20 -3.95 -19.66
CA LYS A 53 -18.53 -3.87 -20.30
C LYS A 53 -19.67 -3.74 -19.29
N GLN A 54 -19.37 -3.78 -17.99
CA GLN A 54 -20.39 -3.62 -16.95
C GLN A 54 -20.95 -2.20 -16.97
N PRO A 55 -22.24 -2.01 -16.67
CA PRO A 55 -22.88 -0.69 -16.70
C PRO A 55 -22.23 0.29 -15.70
N TRP A 56 -21.74 -0.22 -14.58
CA TRP A 56 -21.05 0.54 -13.54
C TRP A 56 -19.55 0.76 -13.80
N ALA A 57 -18.98 0.22 -14.89
CA ALA A 57 -17.53 0.23 -15.14
C ALA A 57 -16.92 1.65 -15.22
N LYS A 58 -17.70 2.66 -15.60
CA LYS A 58 -17.25 4.06 -15.61
C LYS A 58 -17.21 4.70 -14.21
N LEU A 59 -18.08 4.24 -13.31
CA LEU A 59 -18.12 4.69 -11.92
C LEU A 59 -17.11 3.93 -11.06
N ALA A 60 -16.70 2.74 -11.50
CA ALA A 60 -15.85 1.80 -10.75
C ALA A 60 -16.42 1.39 -9.39
N VAL A 61 -17.74 1.51 -9.23
CA VAL A 61 -18.50 1.06 -8.06
C VAL A 61 -19.75 0.35 -8.54
N ASP A 62 -19.88 -0.93 -8.22
CA ASP A 62 -21.09 -1.70 -8.46
C ASP A 62 -22.14 -1.36 -7.39
N VAL A 63 -23.09 -0.49 -7.75
CA VAL A 63 -24.15 -0.04 -6.85
C VAL A 63 -25.21 -1.11 -6.59
N ASP A 64 -25.25 -2.15 -7.42
CA ASP A 64 -26.22 -3.24 -7.34
C ASP A 64 -25.65 -4.43 -6.51
N ASP A 65 -24.33 -4.57 -6.43
CA ASP A 65 -23.64 -5.51 -5.52
C ASP A 65 -22.91 -4.78 -4.39
N ARG A 66 -23.69 -4.36 -3.38
CA ARG A 66 -23.19 -3.87 -2.07
C ARG A 66 -22.13 -2.77 -2.17
N PHE A 67 -22.20 -1.93 -3.21
CA PHE A 67 -21.23 -0.86 -3.45
C PHE A 67 -19.79 -1.37 -3.61
N GLN A 68 -19.61 -2.55 -4.22
CA GLN A 68 -18.29 -3.11 -4.46
C GLN A 68 -17.45 -2.14 -5.32
N ALA A 69 -16.38 -1.62 -4.72
CA ALA A 69 -15.47 -0.68 -5.36
C ALA A 69 -14.32 -1.40 -6.07
N PHE A 70 -13.91 -0.86 -7.22
CA PHE A 70 -12.82 -1.38 -8.04
C PHE A 70 -11.65 -0.41 -8.08
N TYR A 71 -10.62 -0.75 -7.32
CA TYR A 71 -9.41 0.06 -7.16
C TYR A 71 -8.29 -0.36 -8.10
N VAL A 72 -7.58 0.62 -8.64
CA VAL A 72 -6.43 0.44 -9.53
C VAL A 72 -5.20 1.16 -8.97
N VAL A 73 -4.01 0.63 -9.26
CA VAL A 73 -2.75 1.32 -8.95
C VAL A 73 -2.49 2.34 -10.05
N HIS A 74 -2.41 3.62 -9.67
CA HIS A 74 -2.12 4.70 -10.61
C HIS A 74 -0.71 4.53 -11.22
N GLU A 75 -0.52 4.93 -12.48
CA GLU A 75 0.77 4.76 -13.20
C GLU A 75 1.95 5.36 -12.42
N SER A 76 1.74 6.55 -11.84
CA SER A 76 2.72 7.27 -11.03
C SER A 76 3.15 6.53 -9.76
N LYS A 77 2.39 5.53 -9.31
CA LYS A 77 2.66 4.73 -8.11
C LYS A 77 3.30 3.38 -8.41
N LYS A 78 3.36 2.95 -9.67
CA LYS A 78 3.91 1.64 -10.03
C LYS A 78 5.36 1.45 -9.58
N LYS A 79 6.19 2.48 -9.73
CA LYS A 79 7.59 2.45 -9.27
C LYS A 79 7.66 2.28 -7.75
N THR A 80 6.93 3.10 -7.00
CA THR A 80 6.86 3.00 -5.54
C THR A 80 6.41 1.61 -5.08
N ILE A 81 5.35 1.05 -5.69
CA ILE A 81 4.90 -0.30 -5.39
C ILE A 81 5.97 -1.36 -5.71
N ALA A 82 6.68 -1.23 -6.83
CA ALA A 82 7.76 -2.15 -7.18
C ALA A 82 8.92 -2.09 -6.18
N ASP A 83 9.28 -0.89 -5.71
CA ASP A 83 10.30 -0.68 -4.70
C ASP A 83 9.87 -1.26 -3.34
N LEU A 84 8.63 -1.02 -2.92
CA LEU A 84 8.06 -1.59 -1.68
C LEU A 84 8.01 -3.12 -1.73
N LYS A 85 7.59 -3.72 -2.86
CA LYS A 85 7.56 -5.18 -3.05
C LYS A 85 8.95 -5.80 -2.97
N ARG A 86 9.96 -5.12 -3.51
CA ARG A 86 11.36 -5.56 -3.44
C ARG A 86 11.86 -5.52 -1.99
N ALA A 87 11.65 -4.41 -1.28
CA ALA A 87 12.05 -4.30 0.13
C ALA A 87 11.34 -5.34 1.00
N LEU A 88 10.05 -5.57 0.77
CA LEU A 88 9.25 -6.55 1.51
C LEU A 88 9.72 -8.00 1.30
N LYS A 89 10.29 -8.31 0.14
CA LYS A 89 10.83 -9.65 -0.14
C LYS A 89 12.01 -9.99 0.76
N ASP A 90 12.79 -8.98 1.15
CA ASP A 90 14.01 -9.13 1.94
C ASP A 90 13.79 -8.80 3.44
N ALA A 91 12.55 -8.52 3.83
CA ALA A 91 12.16 -8.19 5.20
C ALA A 91 11.60 -9.43 5.92
N ASP A 92 11.81 -9.50 7.22
CA ASP A 92 11.27 -10.53 8.11
C ASP A 92 9.92 -10.11 8.70
N GLU A 93 9.66 -8.80 8.78
CA GLU A 93 8.42 -8.20 9.30
C GLU A 93 8.06 -6.91 8.53
N LEU A 94 6.77 -6.60 8.44
CA LEU A 94 6.24 -5.36 7.91
C LEU A 94 5.51 -4.54 8.99
N LEU A 95 5.95 -3.30 9.21
CA LEU A 95 5.25 -2.31 10.03
C LEU A 95 4.54 -1.29 9.13
N LEU A 96 3.23 -1.14 9.32
CA LEU A 96 2.43 -0.09 8.71
C LEU A 96 2.28 1.06 9.70
N ALA A 97 2.95 2.17 9.41
CA ALA A 97 3.08 3.33 10.28
C ALA A 97 2.51 4.59 9.60
N THR A 98 1.32 4.45 9.02
CA THR A 98 0.51 5.58 8.55
C THR A 98 -0.16 6.29 9.72
N ASP A 99 -0.77 7.44 9.46
CA ASP A 99 -1.38 8.26 10.51
C ASP A 99 -2.54 7.54 11.20
N GLU A 100 -2.75 7.85 12.48
CA GLU A 100 -3.83 7.32 13.33
C GLU A 100 -5.17 8.00 13.00
N ASP A 101 -5.53 7.99 11.72
CA ASP A 101 -6.81 8.48 11.25
C ASP A 101 -7.39 7.56 10.17
N ARG A 102 -8.60 7.87 9.72
CA ARG A 102 -9.30 7.10 8.68
C ARG A 102 -8.55 7.03 7.36
N GLU A 103 -7.78 8.07 7.01
CA GLU A 103 -7.06 8.13 5.75
C GLU A 103 -5.80 7.26 5.83
N GLY A 104 -5.05 7.37 6.93
CA GLY A 104 -3.92 6.51 7.21
C GLY A 104 -4.31 5.03 7.26
N GLU A 105 -5.47 4.70 7.84
CA GLU A 105 -5.96 3.32 7.87
C GLU A 105 -6.35 2.81 6.47
N ALA A 106 -7.01 3.65 5.66
CA ALA A 106 -7.31 3.30 4.27
C ALA A 106 -6.02 3.07 3.45
N ILE A 107 -5.00 3.91 3.62
CA ILE A 107 -3.69 3.73 2.96
C ILE A 107 -3.07 2.40 3.38
N SER A 108 -3.06 2.09 4.68
CA SER A 108 -2.57 0.81 5.21
C SER A 108 -3.30 -0.39 4.61
N TRP A 109 -4.64 -0.32 4.53
CA TRP A 109 -5.45 -1.34 3.87
C TRP A 109 -5.10 -1.50 2.38
N HIS A 110 -4.96 -0.40 1.64
CA HIS A 110 -4.56 -0.45 0.22
C HIS A 110 -3.15 -1.03 0.03
N LEU A 111 -2.22 -0.77 0.95
CA LEU A 111 -0.89 -1.38 0.92
C LEU A 111 -0.98 -2.89 1.13
N MET A 112 -1.78 -3.36 2.09
CA MET A 112 -2.01 -4.80 2.32
C MET A 112 -2.51 -5.52 1.07
N GLU A 113 -3.52 -4.94 0.41
CA GLU A 113 -4.14 -5.49 -0.79
C GLU A 113 -3.17 -5.59 -1.99
N VAL A 114 -2.29 -4.59 -2.15
CA VAL A 114 -1.34 -4.51 -3.27
C VAL A 114 -0.07 -5.32 -3.03
N LEU A 115 0.45 -5.27 -1.80
CA LEU A 115 1.71 -5.92 -1.43
C LEU A 115 1.51 -7.40 -1.12
N ARG A 116 0.36 -7.78 -0.55
CA ARG A 116 0.03 -9.16 -0.13
C ARG A 116 1.19 -9.80 0.65
N PRO A 117 1.60 -9.21 1.78
CA PRO A 117 2.74 -9.68 2.56
C PRO A 117 2.54 -11.13 3.00
N LYS A 118 3.66 -11.88 3.04
CA LYS A 118 3.72 -13.26 3.55
C LYS A 118 4.48 -13.36 4.88
N VAL A 119 4.91 -12.21 5.37
CA VAL A 119 5.59 -12.02 6.65
C VAL A 119 4.59 -11.48 7.67
N PRO A 120 4.88 -11.57 8.98
CA PRO A 120 4.10 -10.87 10.00
C PRO A 120 3.93 -9.40 9.66
N VAL A 121 2.74 -8.88 9.94
CA VAL A 121 2.39 -7.47 9.73
C VAL A 121 1.87 -6.90 11.03
N GLN A 122 2.35 -5.73 11.41
CA GLN A 122 1.82 -4.97 12.54
C GLN A 122 1.47 -3.54 12.14
N ARG A 123 0.41 -3.01 12.76
CA ARG A 123 0.00 -1.61 12.64
C ARG A 123 0.60 -0.84 13.82
N MET A 124 1.35 0.22 13.52
CA MET A 124 1.97 1.10 14.52
C MET A 124 1.26 2.45 14.56
N VAL A 125 0.59 2.77 15.67
CA VAL A 125 -0.11 4.03 15.94
C VAL A 125 0.33 4.62 17.28
#